data_AF-A0A3D4X3F9-F1
#
_entry.id   AF-A0A3D4X3F9-F1
#
_cell.length_a   1.000
_cell.length_b   1.000
_cell.length_c   1.000
_cell.angle_alpha   90.00
_cell.angle_beta   90.00
_cell.angle_gamma   90.00
#
_symmetry.space_group_name_H-M   'P 1'
#
loop_
_entity.id
_entity.type
_entity.pdbx_description
1 polymer ?
#
loop_
_entity_poly.entity_id
_entity_poly.type
_entity_poly.pdbx_seq_one_letter_code
_entity_poly.pdbx_strand_id
1 'polypeptide(L)'
;MSEPTVRVSQYTICGYPNPDSINTHLYEITVEERGLGRWAVCRMGRCCYDHNGIEEYEPNPSGRDDEWLERFRFADVDEAIEVAKRVVPSIIINGRTAAQCWAWEQNRAKELEVVTP
;
A
#
# COMPACT_ATOMS: atom_id res chain seq x y z
N MET A 1 -16.70 33.55 2.10
CA MET A 1 -16.08 32.22 1.89
C MET A 1 -16.01 31.56 3.24
N SER A 2 -16.45 30.31 3.36
CA SER A 2 -16.28 29.54 4.59
C SER A 2 -14.82 29.15 4.76
N GLU A 3 -14.38 28.99 6.02
CA GLU A 3 -13.05 28.48 6.34
C GLU A 3 -12.84 27.07 5.74
N PRO A 4 -11.66 26.78 5.15
CA PRO A 4 -11.33 25.43 4.70
C PRO A 4 -11.34 24.39 5.83
N THR A 5 -11.77 23.17 5.54
CA THR A 5 -11.75 22.05 6.50
C THR A 5 -10.58 21.11 6.22
N VAL A 6 -9.92 20.63 7.29
CA VAL A 6 -8.86 19.61 7.21
C VAL A 6 -9.40 18.28 7.73
N ARG A 7 -9.11 17.19 7.02
CA ARG A 7 -9.40 15.82 7.46
C ARG A 7 -8.31 14.86 6.98
N VAL A 8 -8.15 13.74 7.67
CA VAL A 8 -7.32 12.64 7.17
C VAL A 8 -8.07 11.96 6.03
N SER A 9 -7.41 11.83 4.88
CA SER A 9 -7.96 11.16 3.70
C SER A 9 -7.13 9.95 3.25
N GLN A 10 -5.94 9.76 3.84
CA GLN A 10 -5.03 8.69 3.45
C GLN A 10 -4.13 8.26 4.60
N TYR A 11 -3.90 6.95 4.70
CA TYR A 11 -2.83 6.35 5.47
C TYR A 11 -1.89 5.60 4.54
N THR A 12 -0.59 5.60 4.82
CA THR A 12 0.40 4.82 4.08
C THR A 12 0.97 3.74 4.99
N ILE A 13 0.92 2.49 4.53
CA ILE A 13 1.46 1.33 5.21
C ILE A 13 2.59 0.80 4.35
N CYS A 14 3.82 0.79 4.88
CA CYS A 14 5.00 0.32 4.17
C CYS A 14 5.57 -0.95 4.82
N GLY A 15 5.92 -1.94 4.00
CA GLY A 15 6.59 -3.16 4.45
C GLY A 15 8.11 -3.06 4.42
N TYR A 16 8.65 -1.95 3.92
CA TYR A 16 10.08 -1.74 3.78
C TYR A 16 10.69 -1.22 5.09
N PRO A 17 11.71 -1.88 5.68
CA PRO A 17 12.23 -1.50 7.00
C PRO A 17 12.89 -0.13 7.08
N ASN A 18 13.46 0.36 5.96
CA ASN A 18 14.10 1.67 5.90
C ASN A 18 13.20 2.67 5.15
N PRO A 19 12.52 3.60 5.84
CA PRO A 19 11.60 4.54 5.19
C PRO A 19 12.30 5.49 4.21
N ASP A 20 13.58 5.79 4.42
CA ASP A 20 14.36 6.69 3.57
C ASP A 20 14.92 6.01 2.31
N SER A 21 14.70 4.70 2.15
CA SER A 21 15.14 3.98 0.95
C SER A 21 14.36 4.44 -0.27
N ILE A 22 15.04 4.50 -1.42
CA ILE A 22 14.36 4.70 -2.70
C ILE A 22 13.36 3.57 -3.00
N ASN A 23 13.53 2.39 -2.39
CA ASN A 23 12.64 1.24 -2.61
C ASN A 23 11.37 1.28 -1.76
N THR A 24 11.25 2.17 -0.77
CA THR A 24 10.12 2.23 0.17
C THR A 24 8.77 2.27 -0.56
N HIS A 25 8.61 3.19 -1.52
CA HIS A 25 7.38 3.39 -2.28
C HIS A 25 6.93 2.16 -3.11
N LEU A 26 7.83 1.21 -3.40
CA LEU A 26 7.51 0.00 -4.15
C LEU A 26 6.76 -1.04 -3.31
N TYR A 27 6.87 -0.94 -1.98
CA TYR A 27 6.30 -1.86 -1.00
C TYR A 27 5.29 -1.16 -0.08
N GLU A 28 4.65 -0.12 -0.60
CA GLU A 28 3.60 0.63 0.08
C GLU A 28 2.21 0.21 -0.41
N ILE A 29 1.27 0.27 0.53
CA ILE A 29 -0.17 0.29 0.29
C ILE A 29 -0.73 1.54 0.95
N THR A 30 -1.63 2.19 0.24
CA THR A 30 -2.39 3.32 0.74
C THR A 30 -3.77 2.86 1.18
N VAL A 31 -4.28 3.42 2.27
CA VAL A 31 -5.68 3.30 2.67
C VAL A 31 -6.31 4.67 2.48
N GLU A 32 -7.17 4.81 1.46
CA GLU A 32 -7.64 6.10 0.95
C GLU A 32 -9.16 6.24 1.11
N GLU A 33 -9.63 7.39 1.61
CA GLU A 33 -11.06 7.75 1.59
C GLU A 33 -11.47 8.08 0.16
N ARG A 34 -12.40 7.30 -0.39
CA ARG A 34 -12.82 7.41 -1.80
C ARG A 34 -14.31 7.71 -1.96
N GLY A 35 -14.84 8.47 -1.00
CA GLY A 35 -16.20 8.98 -1.01
C GLY A 35 -17.11 8.30 0.01
N LEU A 36 -18.04 9.10 0.55
CA LEU A 36 -19.07 8.66 1.49
C LEU A 36 -18.50 8.02 2.78
N GLY A 37 -17.29 8.42 3.18
CA GLY A 37 -16.64 7.87 4.38
C GLY A 37 -16.16 6.42 4.19
N ARG A 38 -16.14 5.92 2.94
CA ARG A 38 -15.65 4.58 2.62
C ARG A 38 -14.20 4.61 2.17
N TRP A 39 -13.47 3.59 2.58
CA TRP A 39 -12.03 3.47 2.41
C TRP A 39 -11.67 2.40 1.39
N ALA A 40 -10.61 2.61 0.64
CA ALA A 40 -10.07 1.63 -0.30
C ALA A 40 -8.63 1.30 0.09
N VAL A 41 -8.28 0.02 0.05
CA VAL A 41 -6.90 -0.46 0.26
C VAL A 41 -6.23 -0.54 -1.11
N CYS A 42 -5.34 0.40 -1.42
CA CYS A 42 -4.84 0.64 -2.76
C CYS A 42 -3.35 0.35 -2.90
N ARG A 43 -2.98 -0.24 -4.04
CA ARG A 43 -1.59 -0.35 -4.48
C ARG A 43 -1.38 0.44 -5.77
N MET A 44 -0.36 1.31 -5.74
CA MET A 44 0.00 2.21 -6.84
C MET A 44 -1.18 3.03 -7.39
N GLY A 45 -2.20 3.29 -6.55
CA GLY A 45 -3.40 4.04 -6.92
C GLY A 45 -4.22 3.43 -8.07
N ARG A 46 -4.05 2.13 -8.37
CA ARG A 46 -4.68 1.45 -9.52
C ARG A 46 -5.31 0.11 -9.17
N CYS A 47 -4.76 -0.59 -8.19
CA CYS A 47 -5.30 -1.86 -7.71
C CYS A 47 -5.93 -1.65 -6.34
N CYS A 48 -7.02 -2.37 -6.06
CA CYS A 48 -7.67 -2.42 -4.76
C CYS A 48 -7.58 -3.84 -4.18
N TYR A 49 -7.47 -3.94 -2.86
CA TYR A 49 -7.59 -5.21 -2.14
C TYR A 49 -8.97 -5.31 -1.49
N ASP A 50 -9.59 -6.48 -1.58
CA ASP A 50 -10.84 -6.76 -0.86
C ASP A 50 -10.57 -7.17 0.60
N HIS A 51 -11.64 -7.45 1.35
CA HIS A 51 -11.58 -7.90 2.74
C HIS A 51 -10.72 -9.15 2.97
N ASN A 52 -10.57 -10.00 1.94
CA ASN A 52 -9.75 -11.21 1.98
C ASN A 52 -8.30 -10.95 1.57
N GLY A 53 -7.97 -9.76 1.09
CA GLY A 53 -6.65 -9.40 0.58
C GLY A 53 -6.41 -9.84 -0.86
N ILE A 54 -7.47 -10.07 -1.65
CA ILE A 54 -7.35 -10.34 -3.08
C ILE A 54 -7.22 -9.02 -3.84
N GLU A 55 -6.16 -8.90 -4.64
CA GLU A 55 -5.89 -7.72 -5.48
C GLU A 55 -6.69 -7.78 -6.77
N GLU A 56 -7.39 -6.71 -7.10
CA GLU A 56 -7.98 -6.50 -8.43
C GLU A 56 -7.71 -5.09 -8.93
N TYR A 57 -7.61 -4.95 -10.26
CA TYR A 57 -7.51 -3.64 -10.90
C TYR A 57 -8.83 -2.89 -10.73
N GLU A 58 -8.76 -1.62 -10.36
CA GLU A 58 -9.95 -0.79 -10.21
C GLU A 58 -10.51 -0.39 -11.58
N PRO A 59 -11.78 -0.72 -11.88
CA PRO A 59 -12.43 -0.30 -13.10
C PRO A 59 -12.48 1.23 -13.23
N ASN A 60 -12.69 1.69 -14.47
CA ASN A 60 -13.03 3.10 -14.69
C ASN A 60 -14.31 3.46 -13.89
N PRO A 61 -14.54 4.75 -13.58
CA PRO A 61 -15.67 5.14 -12.73
C PRO A 61 -17.04 4.62 -13.18
N SER A 62 -17.27 4.54 -14.50
CA SER A 62 -18.51 4.02 -15.09
C SER A 62 -18.65 2.49 -15.04
N GLY A 63 -17.56 1.78 -14.80
CA GLY A 63 -17.51 0.31 -14.75
C GLY A 63 -17.43 -0.25 -13.33
N ARG A 64 -17.55 0.60 -12.31
CA ARG A 64 -17.69 0.19 -10.91
C ARG A 64 -19.17 0.00 -10.64
N ASP A 65 -19.60 -1.24 -10.48
CA ASP A 65 -20.94 -1.54 -9.98
C ASP A 65 -20.97 -1.55 -8.45
N ASP A 66 -22.18 -1.69 -7.90
CA ASP A 66 -22.38 -1.67 -6.45
C ASP A 66 -21.72 -2.88 -5.77
N GLU A 67 -21.68 -4.04 -6.44
CA GLU A 67 -21.03 -5.26 -5.94
C GLU A 67 -19.51 -5.05 -5.80
N TRP A 68 -18.87 -4.48 -6.82
CA TRP A 68 -17.46 -4.14 -6.78
C TRP A 68 -17.18 -3.10 -5.68
N LEU A 69 -18.03 -2.08 -5.55
CA LEU A 69 -17.88 -1.09 -4.49
C LEU A 69 -18.03 -1.72 -3.11
N GLU A 70 -19.01 -2.58 -2.88
CA GLU A 70 -19.19 -3.27 -1.59
C GLU A 70 -17.98 -4.14 -1.25
N ARG A 71 -17.42 -4.85 -2.23
CA ARG A 71 -16.28 -5.74 -2.02
C ARG A 71 -14.95 -5.01 -1.74
N PHE A 72 -14.74 -3.86 -2.38
CA PHE A 72 -13.47 -3.11 -2.33
C PHE A 72 -13.56 -1.77 -1.59
N ARG A 73 -14.66 -1.50 -0.88
CA ARG A 73 -14.83 -0.30 -0.06
C ARG A 73 -15.22 -0.67 1.36
N PHE A 74 -14.29 -0.40 2.26
CA PHE A 74 -14.44 -0.62 3.68
C PHE A 74 -15.23 0.53 4.31
N ALA A 75 -16.21 0.19 5.14
CA ALA A 75 -16.92 1.18 5.95
C ALA A 75 -16.09 1.65 7.16
N ASP A 76 -15.14 0.82 7.60
CA ASP A 76 -14.24 1.09 8.72
C ASP A 76 -12.78 1.20 8.22
N VAL A 77 -12.11 2.27 8.64
CA VAL A 77 -10.71 2.51 8.30
C VAL A 77 -9.77 1.55 9.01
N ASP A 78 -10.10 1.15 10.23
CA ASP A 78 -9.24 0.26 11.02
C ASP A 78 -9.21 -1.13 10.38
N GLU A 79 -10.36 -1.61 9.90
CA GLU A 79 -10.44 -2.84 9.10
C GLU A 79 -9.58 -2.75 7.84
N ALA A 80 -9.69 -1.66 7.08
CA ALA A 80 -8.88 -1.44 5.89
C ALA A 80 -7.37 -1.42 6.18
N ILE A 81 -6.97 -0.81 7.30
CA ILE A 81 -5.57 -0.79 7.76
C ILE A 81 -5.09 -2.20 8.12
N GLU A 82 -5.91 -3.03 8.77
CA GLU A 82 -5.54 -4.41 9.09
C GLU A 82 -5.39 -5.28 7.84
N VAL A 83 -6.24 -5.09 6.83
CA VAL A 83 -6.06 -5.70 5.50
C VAL A 83 -4.73 -5.25 4.89
N ALA A 84 -4.46 -3.95 4.87
CA ALA A 84 -3.22 -3.39 4.32
C ALA A 84 -1.98 -3.99 4.99
N LYS A 85 -1.93 -4.03 6.33
CA LYS A 85 -0.83 -4.64 7.09
C LYS A 85 -0.62 -6.12 6.75
N ARG A 86 -1.72 -6.85 6.50
CA ARG A 86 -1.66 -8.27 6.14
C ARG A 86 -1.12 -8.50 4.74
N VAL A 87 -1.51 -7.67 3.76
CA VAL A 87 -1.11 -7.87 2.37
C VAL A 87 0.26 -7.27 2.02
N VAL A 88 0.67 -6.17 2.66
CA VAL A 88 1.95 -5.49 2.40
C VAL A 88 3.17 -6.43 2.38
N PRO A 89 3.36 -7.37 3.33
CA PRO A 89 4.51 -8.29 3.33
C PRO A 89 4.55 -9.25 2.12
N SER A 90 3.41 -9.49 1.47
CA SER A 90 3.30 -10.37 0.30
C SER A 90 3.56 -9.69 -1.03
N ILE A 91 3.78 -8.37 -1.05
CA ILE A 91 4.11 -7.65 -2.29
C ILE A 91 5.44 -8.15 -2.84
N ILE A 92 5.43 -8.56 -4.11
CA ILE A 92 6.61 -9.04 -4.84
C ILE A 92 6.95 -8.05 -5.95
N ILE A 93 8.16 -7.48 -5.90
CA ILE A 93 8.71 -6.60 -6.92
C ILE A 93 10.01 -7.22 -7.42
N ASN A 94 10.13 -7.40 -8.75
CA ASN A 94 11.29 -8.05 -9.37
C ASN A 94 11.68 -9.39 -8.70
N GLY A 95 10.66 -10.18 -8.33
CA GLY A 95 10.82 -11.48 -7.69
C GLY A 95 11.22 -11.45 -6.21
N ARG A 96 11.14 -10.29 -5.54
CA ARG A 96 11.50 -10.14 -4.12
C ARG A 96 10.42 -9.45 -3.31
N THR A 97 10.19 -9.95 -2.09
CA THR A 97 9.47 -9.21 -1.04
C THR A 97 10.32 -8.08 -0.49
N ALA A 98 9.69 -7.16 0.27
CA ALA A 98 10.40 -6.07 0.95
C ALA A 98 11.54 -6.58 1.83
N ALA A 99 11.27 -7.62 2.63
CA ALA A 99 12.26 -8.24 3.51
C ALA A 99 13.44 -8.84 2.74
N GLN A 100 13.18 -9.49 1.59
CA GLN A 100 14.24 -10.06 0.75
C GLN A 100 15.07 -8.98 0.06
N CYS A 101 14.43 -7.92 -0.41
CA CYS A 101 15.11 -6.77 -1.02
C CYS A 101 16.01 -6.08 0.02
N TRP A 102 15.48 -5.83 1.23
CA TRP A 102 16.25 -5.25 2.33
C TRP A 102 17.46 -6.11 2.73
N ALA A 103 17.27 -7.43 2.87
CA ALA A 103 18.38 -8.34 3.19
C ALA A 103 19.48 -8.29 2.12
N TRP A 104 19.13 -8.16 0.85
CA TRP A 104 20.09 -8.01 -0.23
C TRP A 104 20.88 -6.69 -0.13
N GLU A 105 20.23 -5.57 0.14
CA GLU A 105 20.89 -4.26 0.33
C GLU A 105 21.90 -4.30 1.49
N GLN A 106 21.48 -4.86 2.63
CA GLN A 106 22.33 -4.95 3.81
C GLN A 106 23.57 -5.82 3.58
N ASN A 107 23.47 -6.87 2.75
CA ASN A 107 24.62 -7.68 2.37
C ASN A 107 25.54 -6.93 1.40
N ARG A 108 24.96 -6.22 0.42
CA ARG A 108 25.69 -5.41 -0.56
C ARG A 108 26.52 -4.30 0.09
N ALA A 109 25.96 -3.63 1.10
CA ALA A 109 26.65 -2.58 1.84
C ALA A 109 27.89 -3.12 2.57
N LYS A 110 27.75 -4.27 3.24
CA LYS A 110 28.87 -4.95 3.92
C LYS A 110 29.99 -5.36 2.96
N GLU A 111 29.64 -5.86 1.78
CA GLU A 111 30.64 -6.21 0.75
C GLU A 111 31.45 -4.99 0.31
N LEU A 112 30.82 -3.82 0.16
CA LEU A 112 31.49 -2.58 -0.24
C LEU A 112 32.40 -2.02 0.86
N GLU A 113 32.00 -2.13 2.13
CA GLU A 113 32.84 -1.75 3.28
C GLU A 113 34.10 -2.61 3.39
N VAL A 114 34.04 -3.90 3.03
CA VAL A 114 35.20 -4.80 3.05
C VAL A 114 36.19 -4.52 1.90
N VAL A 115 35.74 -3.91 0.81
CA VAL A 115 36.54 -3.69 -0.41
C VAL A 115 37.20 -2.30 -0.43
N THR A 116 36.84 -1.41 0.48
CA THR A 116 37.41 -0.05 0.55
C THR A 116 38.50 0.00 1.64
N PRO A 117 39.80 0.12 1.29
CA PRO A 117 40.91 0.17 2.26
C PRO A 117 40.98 1.48 3.06
#